data_AF-A0A2E1DXL4-F1
#
_entry.id   AF-A0A2E1DXL4-F1
#
_cell.length_a   1.000
_cell.length_b   1.000
_cell.length_c   1.000
_cell.angle_alpha   90.00
_cell.angle_beta   90.00
_cell.angle_gamma   90.00
#
_symmetry.space_group_name_H-M   'P 1'
#
loop_
_entity.id
_entity.type
_entity.pdbx_description
1 polymer ?
#
loop_
_entity_poly.entity_id
_entity_poly.type
_entity_poly.pdbx_seq_one_letter_code
_entity_poly.pdbx_strand_id
1 'polypeptide(L)'
;MLDLKNLAKPFAGLVKGAAPGKFGDYVEHSAVTQRLLLHCGPYGQTVVREIYDEHKEYGHTLTGVVLRLTLTIDGKEIVMEESGSVDKPYKLTNKKTGERMNNGERLKLAISDAHKRCAMRVGLGLHLWAQDDYFLYNQLEVKNGGSQENKNS
;
A
#
# COMPACT_ATOMS: atom_id res chain seq x y z
N MET A 1 -17.73 -10.25 6.81
CA MET A 1 -16.77 -9.36 6.11
C MET A 1 -15.92 -10.22 5.21
N LEU A 2 -16.40 -10.44 3.99
CA LEU A 2 -15.76 -11.31 3.01
C LEU A 2 -14.64 -10.56 2.30
N ASP A 3 -14.85 -9.30 1.93
CA ASP A 3 -13.85 -8.50 1.23
C ASP A 3 -12.65 -8.21 2.13
N LEU A 4 -12.87 -7.79 3.40
CA LEU A 4 -11.75 -7.57 4.31
C LEU A 4 -10.92 -8.84 4.53
N LYS A 5 -11.57 -9.99 4.67
CA LYS A 5 -10.88 -11.28 4.83
C LYS A 5 -10.02 -11.60 3.60
N ASN A 6 -10.56 -11.40 2.40
CA ASN A 6 -9.84 -11.65 1.15
C ASN A 6 -8.66 -10.69 0.98
N LEU A 7 -8.83 -9.41 1.32
CA LEU A 7 -7.77 -8.41 1.32
C LEU A 7 -6.67 -8.75 2.35
N ALA A 8 -7.07 -9.20 3.54
CA ALA A 8 -6.16 -9.60 4.62
C ALA A 8 -5.38 -10.89 4.33
N LYS A 9 -5.78 -11.68 3.32
CA LYS A 9 -5.05 -12.91 2.98
C LYS A 9 -3.59 -12.61 2.62
N PRO A 10 -2.60 -13.30 3.22
CA PRO A 10 -1.20 -13.10 2.87
C PRO A 10 -0.91 -13.26 1.36
N PHE A 11 0.14 -12.60 0.88
CA PHE A 11 0.64 -12.84 -0.48
C PHE A 11 1.47 -14.12 -0.49
N ALA A 12 1.22 -15.01 -1.44
CA ALA A 12 2.01 -16.23 -1.65
C ALA A 12 2.87 -16.06 -2.90
N GLY A 13 4.17 -16.36 -2.81
CA GLY A 13 5.11 -16.38 -3.95
C GLY A 13 5.48 -15.01 -4.56
N LEU A 14 4.80 -13.92 -4.19
CA LEU A 14 5.06 -12.57 -4.70
C LEU A 14 5.90 -11.72 -3.73
N VAL A 15 6.15 -12.22 -2.53
CA VAL A 15 6.85 -11.52 -1.46
C VAL A 15 8.34 -11.49 -1.76
N LYS A 16 8.91 -10.29 -1.66
CA LYS A 16 10.35 -10.03 -1.82
C LYS A 16 10.91 -9.52 -0.51
N GLY A 17 12.09 -10.02 -0.15
CA GLY A 17 12.83 -9.55 1.02
C GLY A 17 13.20 -8.07 0.91
N ALA A 18 13.26 -7.40 2.05
CA ALA A 18 13.73 -6.03 2.13
C ALA A 18 15.14 -5.88 1.54
N ALA A 19 15.41 -4.73 0.91
CA ALA A 19 16.79 -4.39 0.53
C ALA A 19 17.68 -4.27 1.79
N PRO A 20 19.00 -4.51 1.70
CA PRO A 20 19.90 -4.40 2.85
C PRO A 20 19.74 -3.08 3.60
N GLY A 21 19.49 -3.17 4.90
CA GLY A 21 19.26 -2.01 5.79
C GLY A 21 17.83 -1.44 5.77
N LYS A 22 16.87 -2.11 5.11
CA LYS A 22 15.44 -1.80 5.22
C LYS A 22 14.71 -2.86 6.04
N PHE A 23 13.63 -2.45 6.68
CA PHE A 23 12.73 -3.33 7.43
C PHE A 23 11.47 -3.61 6.62
N GLY A 24 10.91 -4.81 6.82
CA GLY A 24 9.65 -5.24 6.22
C GLY A 24 9.83 -5.81 4.81
N ASP A 25 9.22 -6.97 4.58
CA ASP A 25 9.10 -7.51 3.24
C ASP A 25 8.22 -6.60 2.38
N TYR A 26 8.28 -6.78 1.06
CA TYR A 26 7.43 -6.02 0.16
C TYR A 26 6.89 -6.86 -0.98
N VAL A 27 5.82 -6.36 -1.56
CA VAL A 27 5.33 -6.78 -2.87
C VAL A 27 5.37 -5.59 -3.82
N GLU A 28 5.41 -5.91 -5.11
CA GLU A 28 5.32 -4.89 -6.15
C GLU A 28 3.97 -4.18 -6.13
N HIS A 29 3.96 -2.92 -6.55
CA HIS A 29 2.75 -2.11 -6.66
C HIS A 29 1.66 -2.85 -7.46
N SER A 30 2.03 -3.49 -8.56
CA SER A 30 1.10 -4.24 -9.41
C SER A 30 0.37 -5.36 -8.68
N ALA A 31 0.99 -6.03 -7.71
CA ALA A 31 0.33 -7.09 -6.93
C ALA A 31 -0.76 -6.51 -6.02
N VAL A 32 -0.50 -5.35 -5.42
CA VAL A 32 -1.48 -4.62 -4.59
C VAL A 32 -2.64 -4.13 -5.46
N THR A 33 -2.34 -3.46 -6.58
CA THR A 33 -3.36 -2.95 -7.51
C THR A 33 -4.28 -4.06 -8.02
N GLN A 34 -3.73 -5.20 -8.43
CA GLN A 34 -4.52 -6.34 -8.90
C GLN A 34 -5.45 -6.88 -7.82
N ARG A 35 -4.98 -7.01 -6.57
CA ARG A 35 -5.80 -7.53 -5.47
C ARG A 35 -6.88 -6.54 -5.01
N LEU A 36 -6.60 -5.23 -5.05
CA LEU A 36 -7.65 -4.21 -4.84
C LEU A 36 -8.72 -4.30 -5.91
N LEU A 37 -8.35 -4.34 -7.20
CA LEU A 37 -9.32 -4.43 -8.30
C LEU A 37 -10.16 -5.72 -8.22
N LEU A 38 -9.53 -6.84 -7.86
CA LEU A 38 -10.21 -8.13 -7.74
C LEU A 38 -11.33 -8.13 -6.69
N HIS A 39 -11.15 -7.42 -5.56
CA HIS A 39 -12.08 -7.49 -4.43
C HIS A 39 -12.92 -6.23 -4.23
N CYS A 40 -12.42 -5.05 -4.64
CA CYS A 40 -13.10 -3.77 -4.45
C CYS A 40 -13.66 -3.21 -5.78
N GLY A 41 -13.32 -3.80 -6.94
CA GLY A 41 -13.57 -3.19 -8.24
C GLY A 41 -12.74 -1.92 -8.46
N PRO A 42 -13.11 -1.08 -9.46
CA PRO A 42 -12.52 0.24 -9.63
C PRO A 42 -12.72 1.12 -8.39
N TYR A 43 -11.73 1.94 -8.07
CA TYR A 43 -11.74 2.77 -6.86
C TYR A 43 -11.21 4.18 -7.10
N GLY A 44 -11.59 5.09 -6.21
CA GLY A 44 -11.11 6.46 -6.22
C GLY A 44 -9.69 6.58 -5.69
N GLN A 45 -8.88 7.41 -6.34
CA GLN A 45 -7.55 7.78 -5.88
C GLN A 45 -7.33 9.28 -6.09
N THR A 46 -6.81 9.97 -5.07
CA THR A 46 -6.56 11.41 -5.13
C THR A 46 -5.28 11.76 -4.41
N VAL A 47 -4.39 12.52 -5.05
CA VAL A 47 -3.26 13.17 -4.38
C VAL A 47 -3.82 14.35 -3.59
N VAL A 48 -3.85 14.22 -2.26
CA VAL A 48 -4.40 15.23 -1.36
C VAL A 48 -3.40 16.37 -1.17
N ARG A 49 -2.12 16.02 -1.05
CA ARG A 49 -1.04 16.98 -0.81
C ARG A 49 0.27 16.44 -1.36
N GLU A 50 1.01 17.31 -2.03
CA GLU A 50 2.42 17.07 -2.35
C GLU A 50 3.32 17.60 -1.22
N ILE A 51 4.42 16.91 -0.96
CA ILE A 51 5.40 17.28 0.07
C ILE A 51 6.71 17.61 -0.64
N TYR A 52 7.19 18.83 -0.40
CA TYR A 52 8.41 19.35 -0.98
C TYR A 52 9.37 19.77 0.12
N ASP A 53 10.65 19.54 -0.13
CA ASP A 53 11.76 20.02 0.68
C ASP A 53 12.65 20.93 -0.17
N GLU A 54 13.28 21.91 0.47
CA GLU A 54 14.34 22.71 -0.15
C GLU A 54 15.70 22.06 0.06
N HIS A 55 16.43 21.83 -1.02
CA HIS A 55 17.75 21.21 -0.95
C HIS A 55 18.79 22.00 -1.74
N LYS A 56 19.95 22.25 -1.13
CA LYS A 56 21.02 23.12 -1.68
C LYS A 56 21.39 22.82 -3.14
N GLU A 57 21.47 21.54 -3.51
CA GLU A 57 21.86 21.10 -4.86
C GLU A 57 20.70 20.66 -5.77
N TYR A 58 19.51 20.43 -5.20
CA TYR A 58 18.37 19.85 -5.91
C TYR A 58 17.19 20.83 -6.01
N GLY A 59 17.26 21.96 -5.31
CA GLY A 59 16.20 22.97 -5.25
C GLY A 59 14.93 22.44 -4.59
N HIS A 60 13.80 23.00 -5.02
CA HIS A 60 12.46 22.61 -4.60
C HIS A 60 12.12 21.18 -5.06
N THR A 61 12.32 20.22 -4.16
CA THR A 61 12.35 18.80 -4.50
C THR A 61 11.15 18.08 -3.91
N LEU A 62 10.39 17.34 -4.73
CA LEU A 62 9.32 16.50 -4.23
C LEU A 62 9.91 15.31 -3.46
N THR A 63 9.50 15.16 -2.20
CA THR A 63 9.98 14.11 -1.31
C THR A 63 8.88 13.18 -0.83
N GLY A 64 7.61 13.55 -1.02
CA GLY A 64 6.48 12.68 -0.69
C GLY A 64 5.13 13.21 -1.14
N VAL A 65 4.08 12.47 -0.79
CA VAL A 65 2.67 12.85 -0.98
C VAL A 65 1.82 12.34 0.19
N VAL A 66 0.66 12.95 0.38
CA VAL A 66 -0.49 12.34 1.06
C VAL A 66 -1.46 11.90 -0.03
N LEU A 67 -1.82 10.61 -0.02
CA LEU A 67 -2.75 10.01 -0.97
C LEU A 67 -4.02 9.59 -0.24
N ARG A 68 -5.18 9.84 -0.86
CA ARG A 68 -6.48 9.31 -0.45
C ARG A 68 -6.89 8.17 -1.37
N LEU A 69 -7.35 7.06 -0.80
CA LEU A 69 -8.10 6.03 -1.51
C LEU A 69 -9.55 6.00 -1.01
N THR A 70 -10.47 5.78 -1.95
CA THR A 70 -11.89 5.54 -1.69
C THR A 70 -12.27 4.19 -2.26
N LEU A 71 -12.49 3.20 -1.39
CA LEU A 71 -12.79 1.81 -1.74
C LEU A 71 -14.22 1.45 -1.35
N THR A 72 -14.80 0.44 -2.01
CA THR A 72 -15.99 -0.25 -1.51
C THR A 72 -15.58 -1.60 -0.93
N ILE A 73 -15.89 -1.84 0.35
CA ILE A 73 -15.58 -3.08 1.07
C ILE A 73 -16.84 -3.55 1.77
N ASP A 74 -17.26 -4.79 1.48
CA ASP A 74 -18.49 -5.40 2.01
C ASP A 74 -19.71 -4.47 1.82
N GLY A 75 -19.78 -3.82 0.64
CA GLY A 75 -20.86 -2.88 0.26
C GLY A 75 -20.79 -1.50 0.93
N LYS A 76 -19.75 -1.19 1.70
CA LYS A 76 -19.57 0.11 2.37
C LYS A 76 -18.44 0.90 1.75
N GLU A 77 -18.65 2.20 1.59
CA GLU A 77 -17.57 3.11 1.21
C GLU A 77 -16.61 3.29 2.38
N ILE A 78 -15.32 3.13 2.11
CA ILE A 78 -14.21 3.32 3.04
C ILE A 78 -13.26 4.33 2.41
N VAL A 79 -12.93 5.37 3.18
CA VAL A 79 -11.98 6.41 2.80
C VAL A 79 -10.81 6.37 3.75
N MET A 80 -9.59 6.34 3.22
CA MET A 80 -8.38 6.44 4.01
C MET A 80 -7.33 7.33 3.35
N GLU A 81 -6.48 7.92 4.17
CA GLU A 81 -5.33 8.70 3.75
C GLU A 81 -4.06 8.17 4.38
N GLU A 82 -3.00 8.08 3.58
CA GLU A 82 -1.66 7.75 4.05
C GLU A 82 -0.61 8.56 3.31
N SER A 83 0.50 8.80 3.99
CA SER A 83 1.68 9.41 3.37
C SER A 83 2.46 8.36 2.58
N GLY A 84 3.07 8.76 1.47
CA GLY A 84 4.13 8.01 0.80
C GLY A 84 5.34 8.89 0.55
N SER A 85 6.50 8.25 0.46
CA SER A 85 7.78 8.95 0.34
C SER A 85 8.59 8.51 -0.87
N VAL A 86 9.46 9.40 -1.32
CA VAL A 86 10.51 9.08 -2.28
C VAL A 86 11.73 8.61 -1.47
N ASP A 87 12.05 7.33 -1.53
CA ASP A 87 13.21 6.79 -0.80
C ASP A 87 14.52 7.46 -1.24
N LYS A 88 15.30 7.97 -0.30
CA LYS A 88 16.59 8.66 -0.55
C LYS A 88 16.46 9.71 -1.68
N PRO A 89 15.60 10.74 -1.50
CA PRO A 89 15.18 11.61 -2.60
C PRO A 89 16.36 12.31 -3.28
N TYR A 90 17.47 12.57 -2.59
CA TYR A 90 18.64 13.25 -3.15
C TYR A 90 19.70 12.31 -3.72
N LYS A 91 19.45 11.00 -3.80
CA LYS A 91 20.40 10.00 -4.35
C LYS A 91 19.85 9.24 -5.54
N LEU A 92 18.61 9.51 -5.94
CA LEU A 92 17.93 8.80 -7.02
C LEU A 92 18.26 9.38 -8.40
N THR A 93 18.51 8.48 -9.33
CA THR A 93 18.63 8.77 -10.76
C THR A 93 17.63 7.92 -11.55
N ASN A 94 17.23 8.41 -12.72
CA ASN A 94 16.45 7.63 -13.67
C ASN A 94 17.32 6.45 -14.14
N LYS A 95 16.86 5.22 -13.95
CA LYS A 95 17.63 4.02 -14.27
C LYS A 95 17.94 3.85 -15.77
N LYS A 96 17.16 4.48 -16.64
CA LYS A 96 17.35 4.41 -18.10
C LYS A 96 18.31 5.49 -18.61
N THR A 97 18.18 6.73 -18.12
CA THR A 97 18.99 7.86 -18.62
C THR A 97 20.22 8.14 -17.76
N GLY A 98 20.25 7.67 -16.51
CA GLY A 98 21.30 8.00 -15.53
C GLY A 98 21.17 9.41 -14.94
N GLU A 99 20.22 10.21 -15.42
CA GLU A 99 20.04 11.60 -15.00
C GLU A 99 19.34 11.70 -13.65
N ARG A 100 19.45 12.87 -13.01
CA ARG A 100 18.70 13.18 -11.79
C ARG A 100 17.20 13.08 -12.06
N MET A 101 16.47 12.40 -11.17
CA MET A 101 15.02 12.30 -11.32
C MET A 101 14.34 13.66 -11.12
N ASN A 102 13.41 13.99 -12.01
CA ASN A 102 12.57 15.20 -11.89
C ASN A 102 11.36 14.96 -10.95
N ASN A 103 10.65 16.04 -10.59
CA ASN A 103 9.51 15.98 -9.66
C ASN A 103 8.34 15.11 -10.17
N GLY A 104 8.12 15.01 -11.48
CA GLY A 104 7.09 14.13 -12.05
C GLY A 104 7.41 12.64 -11.89
N GLU A 105 8.68 12.26 -12.00
CA GLU A 105 9.12 10.88 -11.76
C GLU A 105 9.10 10.53 -10.26
N ARG A 106 9.49 11.49 -9.41
CA ARG A 106 9.40 11.39 -7.96
C ARG A 106 7.96 11.22 -7.49
N LEU A 107 7.03 11.97 -8.07
CA LEU A 107 5.61 11.89 -7.75
C LEU A 107 5.07 10.46 -7.96
N LYS A 108 5.47 9.78 -9.04
CA LYS A 108 5.09 8.38 -9.30
C LYS A 108 5.58 7.42 -8.20
N LEU A 109 6.81 7.63 -7.71
CA LEU A 109 7.37 6.82 -6.62
C LEU A 109 6.61 7.07 -5.31
N ALA A 110 6.39 8.34 -4.96
CA ALA A 110 5.67 8.71 -3.74
C ALA A 110 4.22 8.20 -3.75
N ILE A 111 3.51 8.30 -4.87
CA ILE A 111 2.16 7.74 -5.03
C ILE A 111 2.19 6.22 -4.88
N SER A 112 3.17 5.53 -5.48
CA SER A 112 3.27 4.07 -5.37
C SER A 112 3.46 3.61 -3.93
N ASP A 113 4.27 4.33 -3.15
CA ASP A 113 4.47 4.08 -1.73
C ASP A 113 3.18 4.36 -0.92
N ALA A 114 2.58 5.54 -1.11
CA ALA A 114 1.34 5.94 -0.42
C ALA A 114 0.17 4.99 -0.73
N HIS A 115 0.07 4.52 -1.97
CA HIS A 115 -0.95 3.57 -2.42
C HIS A 115 -0.86 2.25 -1.66
N LYS A 116 0.33 1.68 -1.54
CA LYS A 116 0.54 0.44 -0.77
C LYS A 116 0.25 0.64 0.71
N ARG A 117 0.61 1.80 1.27
CA ARG A 117 0.32 2.15 2.67
C ARG A 117 -1.18 2.34 2.93
N CYS A 118 -1.90 2.98 2.01
CA CYS A 118 -3.36 3.02 2.05
C CYS A 118 -3.92 1.59 2.05
N ALA A 119 -3.49 0.72 1.11
CA ALA A 119 -3.94 -0.66 1.04
C ALA A 119 -3.74 -1.45 2.35
N MET A 120 -2.65 -1.20 3.09
CA MET A 120 -2.44 -1.80 4.41
C MET A 120 -3.54 -1.48 5.42
N ARG A 121 -4.18 -0.30 5.33
CA ARG A 121 -5.29 0.11 6.22
C ARG A 121 -6.56 -0.71 6.04
N VAL A 122 -6.67 -1.43 4.92
CA VAL A 122 -7.74 -2.39 4.65
C VAL A 122 -7.22 -3.83 4.68
N GLY A 123 -6.14 -4.08 5.42
CA GLY A 123 -5.54 -5.41 5.62
C GLY A 123 -4.64 -5.89 4.48
N LEU A 124 -4.70 -5.26 3.30
CA LEU A 124 -3.94 -5.70 2.14
C LEU A 124 -2.45 -5.40 2.29
N GLY A 125 -1.64 -6.46 2.37
CA GLY A 125 -0.20 -6.36 2.55
C GLY A 125 0.24 -6.04 3.98
N LEU A 126 -0.68 -5.97 4.95
CA LEU A 126 -0.36 -5.69 6.36
C LEU A 126 0.59 -6.74 6.97
N HIS A 127 0.47 -8.00 6.56
CA HIS A 127 1.37 -9.08 6.98
C HIS A 127 2.85 -8.84 6.65
N LEU A 128 3.15 -8.06 5.61
CA LEU A 128 4.52 -7.76 5.21
C LEU A 128 5.23 -6.86 6.25
N TRP A 129 4.44 -6.05 6.95
CA TRP A 129 4.89 -5.20 8.04
C TRP A 129 4.87 -5.93 9.39
N ALA A 130 3.79 -6.68 9.66
CA ALA A 130 3.61 -7.37 10.93
C ALA A 130 4.46 -8.65 11.06
N GLN A 131 4.91 -9.23 9.93
CA GLN A 131 5.69 -10.48 9.89
C GLN A 131 5.08 -11.57 10.78
N ASP A 132 5.86 -12.09 11.74
CA ASP A 132 5.44 -13.19 12.63
C ASP A 132 4.28 -12.80 13.57
N ASP A 133 4.04 -11.50 13.79
CA ASP A 133 2.92 -10.99 14.60
C ASP A 133 1.61 -10.89 13.80
N TYR A 134 1.60 -11.30 12.53
CA TYR A 134 0.41 -11.17 11.68
C TYR A 134 -0.69 -12.19 12.03
N PHE A 135 -1.75 -11.73 12.69
CA PHE A 135 -2.87 -12.59 13.10
C PHE A 135 -4.19 -12.33 12.37
N LEU A 136 -4.34 -11.20 11.67
CA LEU A 136 -5.65 -10.69 11.22
C LEU A 136 -6.41 -11.69 10.34
N TYR A 137 -5.74 -12.29 9.34
CA TYR A 137 -6.39 -13.24 8.42
C TYR A 137 -6.97 -14.44 9.16
N ASN A 138 -6.20 -15.05 10.07
CA ASN A 138 -6.62 -16.22 10.84
C ASN A 138 -7.81 -15.90 11.75
N GLN A 139 -7.82 -14.71 12.38
CA GLN A 139 -8.97 -14.29 13.20
C GLN A 139 -10.23 -14.03 12.37
N LEU A 140 -10.08 -13.50 11.14
CA LEU A 140 -11.21 -13.32 10.23
C LEU A 140 -11.76 -14.65 9.69
N GLU A 141 -10.90 -15.66 9.49
CA GLU A 141 -11.33 -17.03 9.18
C GLU A 141 -12.21 -17.60 10.29
N VAL A 142 -11.73 -17.56 11.54
CA VAL A 142 -12.48 -18.07 12.72
C VAL A 142 -13.80 -17.33 12.88
N LYS A 143 -13.79 -16.00 12.81
CA LYS A 143 -15.00 -15.18 12.95
C LYS A 143 -16.05 -15.49 11.89
N ASN A 144 -15.64 -15.71 10.65
CA ASN A 144 -16.56 -16.03 9.55
C ASN A 144 -17.04 -17.51 9.61
N GLY A 145 -16.21 -18.43 10.11
CA GLY A 145 -16.58 -19.84 10.32
C GLY A 145 -17.53 -20.06 11.49
N GLY A 146 -17.29 -19.44 12.65
CA GLY A 146 -18.16 -19.51 13.82
C GLY A 146 -19.54 -18.86 13.63
N SER A 147 -19.72 -18.09 12.55
CA SER A 147 -21.03 -17.53 12.16
C SER A 147 -21.93 -18.55 11.44
N GLN A 148 -21.41 -19.70 11.00
CA GLN A 148 -22.19 -20.75 10.33
C GLN A 148 -22.76 -21.81 11.29
N GLU A 149 -22.13 -22.05 12.44
CA GLU A 149 -22.62 -23.05 13.42
C GLU A 149 -23.87 -22.60 14.18
N ASN A 150 -24.13 -21.29 14.30
CA ASN A 150 -25.27 -20.74 15.06
C ASN A 150 -26.55 -20.49 14.23
N LYS A 151 -26.69 -21.09 13.04
CA LYS A 151 -27.90 -20.94 12.19
C LYS A 151 -28.78 -22.19 12.10
N ASN A 152 -28.43 -23.28 12.79
CA ASN A 152 -29.19 -24.52 12.81
C ASN A 152 -29.64 -24.93 14.23
N SER A 153 -30.18 -23.98 15.02
CA SER A 153 -30.83 -24.28 16.30
C SER A 153 -32.13 -23.50 16.45
#